data_AF-A0A7V8B2F3-F1
#
_entry.id   AF-A0A7V8B2F3-F1
#
_cell.length_a   1.000
_cell.length_b   1.000
_cell.length_c   1.000
_cell.angle_alpha   90.00
_cell.angle_beta   90.00
_cell.angle_gamma   90.00
#
_symmetry.space_group_name_H-M   'P 1'
#
loop_
_entity.id
_entity.type
_entity.pdbx_description
1 polymer ?
#
loop_
_entity_poly.entity_id
_entity_poly.type
_entity_poly.pdbx_seq_one_letter_code
_entity_poly.pdbx_strand_id
1 'polypeptide(L)'
;MTKIYFISHPEVVIDPAKPIPSWNLSEHGIERMRSFASQPELQSITLIWSSTETKAIEAAEILAGALRVNPLTDNRFNEIDRSATGFLPAEQHEIIADRFFSAPETSICGWERAVDVQQRIVEGFGAVRRPGTSGDIAIVGHGGAGTLLLCFLAGLPISRQHDQPFQGHYWCYSSEDNAVLHHWKPIAPR
;
A
#
# COMPACT_ATOMS: atom_id res chain seq x y z
N MET A 1 6.63 -22.01 3.57
CA MET A 1 5.99 -20.99 2.73
C MET A 1 6.17 -19.60 3.34
N THR A 2 6.86 -18.69 2.64
CA THR A 2 6.93 -17.26 3.02
C THR A 2 5.85 -16.50 2.30
N LYS A 3 4.95 -15.89 3.07
CA LYS A 3 3.91 -14.99 2.58
C LYS A 3 4.39 -13.55 2.64
N ILE A 4 3.94 -12.76 1.67
CA ILE A 4 4.13 -11.31 1.64
C ILE A 4 2.76 -10.66 1.65
N TYR A 5 2.48 -9.91 2.70
CA TYR A 5 1.27 -9.14 2.90
C TYR A 5 1.53 -7.72 2.42
N PHE A 6 0.76 -7.23 1.45
CA PHE A 6 0.73 -5.81 1.15
C PHE A 6 -0.52 -5.21 1.77
N ILE A 7 -0.36 -4.16 2.56
CA ILE A 7 -1.40 -3.55 3.37
C ILE A 7 -1.46 -2.07 3.03
N SER A 8 -2.61 -1.57 2.60
CA SER A 8 -2.80 -0.12 2.46
C SER A 8 -3.10 0.50 3.83
N HIS A 9 -2.63 1.73 4.04
CA HIS A 9 -2.98 2.47 5.26
C HIS A 9 -4.51 2.62 5.37
N PRO A 10 -5.07 2.60 6.60
CA PRO A 10 -6.47 2.91 6.84
C PRO A 10 -6.73 4.43 6.89
N GLU A 11 -7.94 4.80 7.30
CA GLU A 11 -8.47 6.15 7.29
C GLU A 11 -7.59 7.17 8.00
N VAL A 12 -7.42 8.34 7.38
CA VAL A 12 -6.60 9.47 7.87
C VAL A 12 -7.43 10.65 8.35
N VAL A 13 -6.84 11.50 9.19
CA VAL A 13 -7.36 12.83 9.46
C VAL A 13 -6.96 13.76 8.32
N ILE A 14 -7.94 14.31 7.61
CA ILE A 14 -7.69 15.32 6.58
C ILE A 14 -7.33 16.64 7.26
N ASP A 15 -6.11 17.10 7.03
CA ASP A 15 -5.61 18.37 7.56
C ASP A 15 -5.10 19.26 6.40
N PRO A 16 -5.91 20.25 5.95
CA PRO A 16 -5.52 21.15 4.87
C PRO A 16 -4.28 21.99 5.15
N ALA A 17 -3.87 22.13 6.42
CA ALA A 17 -2.66 22.88 6.80
C ALA A 17 -1.37 22.05 6.68
N LYS A 18 -1.49 20.73 6.49
CA LYS A 18 -0.36 19.82 6.31
C LYS A 18 -0.29 19.29 4.87
N PRO A 19 0.92 19.07 4.34
CA PRO A 19 1.09 18.29 3.11
C PRO A 19 0.45 16.90 3.24
N ILE A 20 -0.17 16.40 2.17
CA ILE A 20 -0.85 15.08 2.14
C ILE A 20 0.04 13.93 2.66
N PRO A 21 1.36 13.85 2.32
CA PRO A 21 2.23 12.81 2.86
C PRO A 21 2.34 12.81 4.40
N SER A 22 2.11 13.95 5.04
CA SER A 22 2.22 14.18 6.48
C SER A 22 0.90 14.05 7.25
N TRP A 23 -0.19 13.62 6.60
CA TRP A 23 -1.44 13.31 7.29
C TRP A 23 -1.29 12.07 8.17
N ASN A 24 -1.87 12.15 9.37
CA ASN A 24 -1.89 11.11 10.39
C ASN A 24 -3.13 10.20 10.21
N LEU A 25 -3.09 9.00 10.78
CA LEU A 25 -4.27 8.14 10.88
C LEU A 25 -5.35 8.77 11.76
N SER A 26 -6.60 8.51 11.39
CA SER A 26 -7.77 8.79 12.22
C SER A 26 -7.91 7.75 13.33
N GLU A 27 -8.66 8.07 14.40
CA GLU A 27 -8.94 7.10 15.47
C GLU A 27 -9.59 5.82 14.91
N HIS A 28 -10.55 5.97 13.99
CA HIS A 28 -11.17 4.84 13.28
C HIS A 28 -10.14 3.99 12.52
N GLY A 29 -9.22 4.64 11.81
CA GLY A 29 -8.16 3.93 11.08
C GLY A 29 -7.20 3.19 12.02
N ILE A 30 -6.86 3.79 13.16
CA ILE A 30 -6.05 3.16 14.20
C ILE A 30 -6.75 1.92 14.76
N GLU A 31 -8.04 2.00 15.08
CA GLU A 31 -8.84 0.87 15.57
C GLU A 31 -8.88 -0.28 14.57
N ARG A 32 -9.11 0.03 13.29
CA ARG A 32 -9.10 -0.97 12.21
C ARG A 32 -7.73 -1.63 12.06
N MET A 33 -6.64 -0.87 12.13
CA MET A 33 -5.29 -1.43 12.06
C MET A 33 -4.96 -2.31 13.27
N ARG A 34 -5.39 -1.92 14.48
CA ARG A 34 -5.22 -2.73 15.70
C ARG A 34 -6.00 -4.05 15.60
N SER A 35 -7.24 -3.99 15.11
CA SER A 35 -8.04 -5.21 14.89
C SER A 35 -7.34 -6.14 13.91
N PHE A 36 -6.77 -5.62 12.82
CA PHE A 36 -6.01 -6.41 11.86
C PHE A 36 -4.74 -7.00 12.49
N ALA A 37 -3.94 -6.19 13.18
CA ALA A 37 -2.69 -6.61 13.81
C ALA A 37 -2.87 -7.72 14.87
N SER A 38 -4.07 -7.85 15.45
CA SER A 38 -4.42 -8.90 16.40
C SER A 38 -4.69 -10.29 15.78
N GLN A 39 -4.78 -10.37 14.45
CA GLN A 39 -5.11 -11.63 13.78
C GLN A 39 -4.00 -12.68 13.97
N PRO A 40 -4.33 -13.92 14.37
CA PRO A 40 -3.33 -14.99 14.59
C PRO A 40 -2.48 -15.30 13.35
N GLU A 41 -3.05 -15.14 12.16
CA GLU A 41 -2.37 -15.40 10.89
C GLU A 41 -1.23 -14.42 10.59
N LEU A 42 -1.14 -13.29 11.30
CA LEU A 42 -0.07 -12.30 11.13
C LEU A 42 1.13 -12.55 12.06
N GLN A 43 1.02 -13.49 13.02
CA GLN A 43 2.07 -13.76 14.01
C GLN A 43 3.35 -14.35 13.40
N SER A 44 3.28 -14.85 12.17
CA SER A 44 4.44 -15.32 11.39
C SER A 44 5.24 -14.19 10.76
N ILE A 45 4.75 -12.94 10.77
CA ILE A 45 5.45 -11.80 10.19
C ILE A 45 6.65 -11.43 11.06
N THR A 46 7.83 -11.42 10.44
CA THR A 46 9.12 -11.11 11.09
C THR A 46 9.80 -9.88 10.51
N LEU A 47 9.33 -9.40 9.35
CA LEU A 47 9.85 -8.22 8.67
C LEU A 47 8.69 -7.31 8.26
N ILE A 48 8.82 -6.03 8.59
CA ILE A 48 7.83 -5.00 8.24
C ILE A 48 8.55 -3.89 7.49
N TRP A 49 8.06 -3.59 6.30
CA TRP A 49 8.46 -2.44 5.51
C TRP A 49 7.28 -1.48 5.38
N SER A 50 7.55 -0.19 5.35
CA SER A 50 6.56 0.85 5.14
C SER A 50 7.02 1.81 4.06
N SER A 51 6.07 2.50 3.44
CA SER A 51 6.37 3.75 2.73
C SER A 51 6.97 4.79 3.69
N THR A 52 7.48 5.90 3.15
CA THR A 52 8.00 7.00 3.97
C THR A 52 6.93 8.02 4.38
N GLU A 53 5.65 7.77 4.10
CA GLU A 53 4.55 8.67 4.47
C GLU A 53 4.01 8.41 5.88
N THR A 54 3.65 9.47 6.62
CA THR A 54 3.27 9.40 8.03
C THR A 54 2.18 8.37 8.31
N LYS A 55 1.05 8.42 7.58
CA LYS A 55 -0.06 7.46 7.69
C LYS A 55 0.37 5.98 7.55
N ALA A 56 1.32 5.68 6.67
CA ALA A 56 1.78 4.31 6.45
C ALA A 56 2.79 3.90 7.53
N ILE A 57 3.64 4.83 7.99
CA ILE A 57 4.55 4.61 9.12
C ILE A 57 3.74 4.30 10.37
N GLU A 58 2.73 5.11 10.70
CA GLU A 58 1.86 4.88 11.87
C GLU A 58 1.13 3.53 11.79
N ALA A 59 0.62 3.16 10.61
CA ALA A 59 0.00 1.85 10.42
C ALA A 59 1.00 0.69 10.60
N ALA A 60 2.22 0.84 10.07
CA ALA A 60 3.29 -0.13 10.25
C ALA A 60 3.74 -0.23 11.71
N GLU A 61 3.80 0.88 12.44
CA GLU A 61 4.15 0.93 13.86
C GLU A 61 3.10 0.23 14.74
N ILE A 62 1.81 0.34 14.41
CA ILE A 62 0.74 -0.41 15.09
C ILE A 62 0.94 -1.92 14.91
N LEU A 63 1.21 -2.37 13.67
CA LEU A 63 1.48 -3.78 13.39
C LEU A 63 2.77 -4.26 14.08
N ALA A 64 3.83 -3.48 13.97
CA ALA A 64 5.13 -3.70 14.60
C ALA A 64 5.02 -3.84 16.12
N GLY A 65 4.23 -2.98 16.77
CA GLY A 65 4.00 -3.03 18.22
C GLY A 65 3.33 -4.34 18.66
N ALA A 66 2.36 -4.83 17.89
CA ALA A 66 1.71 -6.11 18.16
C ALA A 66 2.65 -7.30 17.99
N LEU A 67 3.54 -7.25 16.99
CA LEU A 67 4.44 -8.34 16.61
C LEU A 67 5.83 -8.26 17.25
N ARG A 68 6.16 -7.14 17.91
CA ARG A 68 7.49 -6.82 18.47
C ARG A 68 8.60 -6.84 17.41
N VAL A 69 8.31 -6.32 16.23
CA VAL A 69 9.23 -6.19 15.09
C VAL A 69 9.52 -4.72 14.86
N ASN A 70 10.76 -4.35 14.52
CA ASN A 70 11.07 -2.96 14.15
C ASN A 70 10.74 -2.74 12.66
N PRO A 71 9.89 -1.76 12.31
CA PRO A 71 9.58 -1.48 10.91
C PRO A 71 10.73 -0.73 10.23
N LEU A 72 10.92 -0.99 8.95
CA LEU A 72 11.82 -0.27 8.06
C LEU A 72 11.01 0.58 7.08
N THR A 73 11.62 1.62 6.52
CA THR A 73 10.97 2.49 5.53
C THR A 73 11.69 2.46 4.20
N ASP A 74 10.95 2.50 3.10
CA ASP A 74 11.48 2.60 1.74
C ASP A 74 10.56 3.45 0.86
N ASN A 75 11.12 4.47 0.21
CA ASN A 75 10.34 5.43 -0.59
C ASN A 75 9.74 4.81 -1.86
N ARG A 76 10.22 3.64 -2.29
CA ARG A 76 9.65 2.91 -3.41
C ARG A 76 8.22 2.44 -3.15
N PHE A 77 7.80 2.36 -1.88
CA PHE A 77 6.45 2.04 -1.46
C PHE A 77 5.53 3.26 -1.27
N ASN A 78 5.99 4.49 -1.58
CA ASN A 78 5.16 5.70 -1.50
C ASN A 78 3.99 5.67 -2.48
N GLU A 79 2.97 6.49 -2.24
CA GLU A 79 1.86 6.64 -3.17
C GLU A 79 2.33 7.31 -4.48
N ILE A 80 1.47 7.32 -5.48
CA ILE A 80 1.63 8.08 -6.73
C ILE A 80 1.98 9.54 -6.40
N ASP A 81 3.09 10.05 -6.95
CA ASP A 81 3.38 11.48 -6.82
C ASP A 81 2.38 12.30 -7.65
N ARG A 82 1.58 13.07 -6.93
CA ARG A 82 0.53 13.97 -7.44
C ARG A 82 0.72 15.41 -6.97
N SER A 83 1.93 15.77 -6.54
CA SER A 83 2.26 17.08 -6.01
C SER A 83 1.98 18.23 -7.00
N ALA A 84 2.06 17.96 -8.31
CA ALA A 84 1.82 18.92 -9.38
C ALA A 84 0.43 19.58 -9.37
N THR A 85 -0.59 18.91 -8.83
CA THR A 85 -1.97 19.43 -8.82
C THR A 85 -2.40 20.04 -7.47
N GLY A 86 -1.64 19.81 -6.40
CA GLY A 86 -2.08 20.15 -5.05
C GLY A 86 -3.36 19.40 -4.64
N PHE A 87 -4.17 19.99 -3.77
CA PHE A 87 -5.46 19.42 -3.36
C PHE A 87 -6.48 19.54 -4.50
N LEU A 88 -7.14 18.43 -4.81
CA LEU A 88 -8.26 18.36 -5.74
C LEU A 88 -9.54 17.95 -5.00
N PRO A 89 -10.70 18.55 -5.34
CA PRO A 89 -11.99 18.03 -4.93
C PRO A 89 -12.15 16.56 -5.32
N ALA A 90 -12.89 15.79 -4.51
CA ALA A 90 -13.02 14.34 -4.67
C ALA A 90 -13.44 13.93 -6.10
N GLU A 91 -14.47 14.54 -6.67
CA GLU A 91 -14.93 14.21 -8.03
C GLU A 91 -13.84 14.41 -9.10
N GLN A 92 -13.06 15.50 -8.99
CA GLN A 92 -11.96 15.77 -9.92
C GLN A 92 -10.81 14.77 -9.73
N HIS A 93 -10.52 14.41 -8.48
CA HIS A 93 -9.55 13.38 -8.15
C HIS A 93 -9.93 12.04 -8.81
N GLU A 94 -11.19 11.63 -8.71
CA GLU A 94 -11.66 10.37 -9.30
C GLU A 94 -11.47 10.33 -10.82
N ILE A 95 -11.81 11.43 -11.52
CA ILE A 95 -11.65 11.53 -12.98
C ILE A 95 -10.17 11.44 -13.39
N ILE A 96 -9.28 12.08 -12.64
CA ILE A 96 -7.84 12.04 -12.94
C ILE A 96 -7.27 10.66 -12.63
N ALA A 97 -7.70 10.02 -11.55
CA ALA A 97 -7.32 8.65 -11.22
C ALA A 97 -7.74 7.66 -12.32
N ASP A 98 -8.96 7.77 -12.86
CA ASP A 98 -9.40 6.96 -14.01
C ASP A 98 -8.48 7.12 -15.23
N ARG A 99 -8.09 8.36 -15.54
CA ARG A 99 -7.17 8.66 -16.64
C ARG A 99 -5.76 8.11 -16.38
N PHE A 100 -5.27 8.23 -15.15
CA PHE A 100 -3.96 7.71 -14.74
C PHE A 100 -3.86 6.20 -14.97
N PHE A 101 -4.89 5.44 -14.58
CA PHE A 101 -4.91 3.99 -14.78
C PHE A 101 -5.17 3.58 -16.23
N SER A 102 -5.92 4.37 -17.01
CA SER A 102 -6.24 4.02 -18.41
C SER A 102 -5.16 4.42 -19.42
N ALA A 103 -4.26 5.34 -19.07
CA ALA A 103 -3.16 5.78 -19.93
C ALA A 103 -1.82 5.65 -19.19
N PRO A 104 -1.34 4.42 -18.90
CA PRO A 104 -0.29 4.18 -17.91
C PRO A 104 1.08 4.78 -18.29
N GLU A 105 1.35 5.00 -19.57
CA GLU A 105 2.57 5.61 -20.10
C GLU A 105 2.50 7.15 -20.17
N THR A 106 1.37 7.75 -19.84
CA THR A 106 1.14 9.20 -19.93
C THR A 106 1.11 9.83 -18.54
N SER A 107 1.80 10.96 -18.38
CA SER A 107 1.64 11.79 -17.18
C SER A 107 0.35 12.60 -17.29
N ILE A 108 -0.62 12.30 -16.42
CA ILE A 108 -1.90 13.01 -16.37
C ILE A 108 -1.77 14.16 -15.38
N CYS A 109 -1.95 15.40 -15.83
CA CYS A 109 -1.88 16.60 -14.98
C CYS A 109 -0.56 16.75 -14.20
N GLY A 110 0.56 16.22 -14.74
CA GLY A 110 1.86 16.27 -14.10
C GLY A 110 2.07 15.24 -12.98
N TRP A 111 1.15 14.28 -12.82
CA TRP A 111 1.34 13.15 -11.91
C TRP A 111 2.44 12.22 -12.44
N GLU A 112 3.06 11.46 -11.54
CA GLU A 112 3.91 10.32 -11.86
C GLU A 112 3.18 9.40 -12.86
N ARG A 113 3.90 8.76 -13.79
CA ARG A 113 3.25 7.84 -14.73
C ARG A 113 2.98 6.51 -14.02
N ALA A 114 1.89 5.83 -14.36
CA ALA A 114 1.56 4.56 -13.72
C ALA A 114 2.66 3.49 -13.94
N VAL A 115 3.31 3.49 -15.11
CA VAL A 115 4.46 2.62 -15.39
C VAL A 115 5.66 2.90 -14.50
N ASP A 116 5.91 4.17 -14.15
CA ASP A 116 7.04 4.55 -13.29
C ASP A 116 6.78 4.13 -11.84
N VAL A 117 5.54 4.36 -11.35
CA VAL A 117 5.09 3.87 -10.04
C VAL A 117 5.20 2.35 -9.97
N GLN A 118 4.70 1.64 -10.98
CA GLN A 118 4.76 0.18 -11.04
C GLN A 118 6.21 -0.30 -11.05
N GLN A 119 7.09 0.33 -11.82
CA GLN A 119 8.50 -0.02 -11.85
C GLN A 119 9.15 0.09 -10.47
N ARG A 120 9.06 1.25 -9.80
CA ARG A 120 9.71 1.44 -8.50
C ARG A 120 9.17 0.49 -7.43
N ILE A 121 7.86 0.25 -7.41
CA ILE A 121 7.27 -0.62 -6.38
C ILE A 121 7.59 -2.10 -6.62
N VAL A 122 7.73 -2.52 -7.88
CA VAL A 122 8.21 -3.87 -8.23
C VAL A 122 9.66 -4.05 -7.83
N GLU A 123 10.51 -3.04 -8.06
CA GLU A 123 11.90 -3.05 -7.60
C GLU A 123 11.99 -3.11 -6.05
N GLY A 124 11.12 -2.37 -5.35
CA GLY A 124 10.97 -2.43 -3.89
C GLY A 124 10.56 -3.83 -3.43
N PHE A 125 9.53 -4.41 -4.04
CA PHE A 125 9.05 -5.76 -3.75
C PHE A 125 10.14 -6.82 -3.95
N GLY A 126 10.89 -6.75 -5.06
CA GLY A 126 12.01 -7.64 -5.32
C GLY A 126 13.14 -7.50 -4.28
N ALA A 127 13.39 -6.28 -3.81
CA ALA A 127 14.40 -6.02 -2.80
C ALA A 127 14.05 -6.58 -1.42
N VAL A 128 12.76 -6.68 -1.06
CA VAL A 128 12.30 -7.24 0.22
C VAL A 128 12.13 -8.77 0.18
N ARG A 129 11.78 -9.34 -0.97
CA ARG A 129 11.57 -10.80 -1.18
C ARG A 129 12.85 -11.65 -1.09
N ARG A 130 13.99 -11.12 -0.60
CA ARG A 130 15.29 -11.80 -0.69
C ARG A 130 15.27 -13.24 -0.14
N PRO A 131 15.90 -14.21 -0.83
CA PRO A 131 15.97 -15.59 -0.34
C PRO A 131 16.57 -15.69 1.06
N GLY A 132 16.01 -16.56 1.89
CA GLY A 132 16.55 -16.87 3.23
C GLY A 132 15.97 -16.05 4.39
N THR A 133 15.00 -15.17 4.15
CA THR A 133 14.22 -14.55 5.23
C THR A 133 13.38 -15.61 5.95
N SER A 134 13.55 -15.77 7.27
CA SER A 134 12.68 -16.64 8.06
C SER A 134 11.41 -15.88 8.45
N GLY A 135 10.23 -16.44 8.14
CA GLY A 135 8.93 -15.84 8.44
C GLY A 135 8.33 -15.07 7.27
N ASP A 136 7.18 -14.47 7.53
CA ASP A 136 6.40 -13.69 6.57
C ASP A 136 6.81 -12.22 6.59
N ILE A 137 6.46 -11.50 5.53
CA ILE A 137 6.81 -10.09 5.33
C ILE A 137 5.54 -9.27 5.23
N ALA A 138 5.49 -8.12 5.88
CA ALA A 138 4.49 -7.09 5.65
C ALA A 138 5.10 -5.88 4.94
N ILE A 139 4.38 -5.36 3.96
CA ILE A 139 4.64 -4.09 3.29
C ILE A 139 3.42 -3.21 3.53
N VAL A 140 3.60 -2.08 4.20
CA VAL A 140 2.53 -1.11 4.51
C VAL A 140 2.69 0.11 3.62
N GLY A 141 1.69 0.40 2.80
CA GLY A 141 1.75 1.46 1.80
C GLY A 141 0.38 2.01 1.46
N HIS A 142 0.08 2.08 0.17
CA HIS A 142 -1.04 2.85 -0.34
C HIS A 142 -1.86 2.08 -1.38
N GLY A 143 -3.07 2.57 -1.65
CA GLY A 143 -4.00 1.92 -2.57
C GLY A 143 -3.50 1.91 -4.00
N GLY A 144 -3.17 3.08 -4.55
CA GLY A 144 -2.83 3.21 -5.97
C GLY A 144 -1.57 2.43 -6.31
N ALA A 145 -0.48 2.70 -5.59
CA ALA A 145 0.77 1.95 -5.73
C ALA A 145 0.58 0.44 -5.48
N GLY A 146 -0.15 0.05 -4.43
CA GLY A 146 -0.45 -1.35 -4.11
C GLY A 146 -1.22 -2.07 -5.21
N THR A 147 -2.14 -1.38 -5.89
CA THR A 147 -2.92 -1.89 -7.02
C THR A 147 -2.03 -2.12 -8.24
N LEU A 148 -1.07 -1.22 -8.50
CA LEU A 148 -0.11 -1.39 -9.59
C LEU A 148 0.83 -2.58 -9.36
N LEU A 149 1.28 -2.78 -8.11
CA LEU A 149 2.06 -3.96 -7.73
C LEU A 149 1.22 -5.24 -7.86
N LEU A 150 -0.03 -5.22 -7.40
CA LEU A 150 -0.96 -6.35 -7.53
C LEU A 150 -1.15 -6.75 -9.00
N CYS A 151 -1.38 -5.79 -9.89
CA CYS A 151 -1.54 -6.05 -11.32
C CYS A 151 -0.30 -6.76 -11.89
N PHE A 152 0.90 -6.25 -11.57
CA PHE A 152 2.16 -6.85 -12.02
C PHE A 152 2.33 -8.29 -11.54
N LEU A 153 2.15 -8.53 -10.23
CA LEU A 153 2.35 -9.85 -9.62
C LEU A 153 1.31 -10.88 -10.07
N ALA A 154 0.11 -10.44 -10.44
CA ALA A 154 -0.95 -11.30 -10.97
C ALA A 154 -0.90 -11.46 -12.50
N GLY A 155 0.06 -10.84 -13.19
CA GLY A 155 0.16 -10.87 -14.66
C GLY A 155 -1.01 -10.16 -15.37
N LEU A 156 -1.61 -9.17 -14.70
CA LEU A 156 -2.75 -8.39 -15.19
C LEU A 156 -2.26 -7.05 -15.78
N PRO A 157 -2.97 -6.52 -16.80
CA PRO A 157 -2.71 -5.15 -17.26
C PRO A 157 -3.02 -4.16 -16.13
N ILE A 158 -2.32 -3.01 -16.12
CA ILE A 158 -2.65 -1.89 -15.24
C ILE A 158 -4.11 -1.50 -15.48
N SER A 159 -4.92 -1.55 -14.43
CA SER A 159 -6.34 -1.19 -14.52
C SER A 159 -6.91 -0.83 -13.15
N ARG A 160 -7.75 0.21 -13.12
CA ARG A 160 -8.44 0.67 -11.92
C ARG A 160 -9.47 -0.33 -11.39
N GLN A 161 -9.92 -1.28 -12.21
CA GLN A 161 -10.86 -2.32 -11.76
C GLN A 161 -10.31 -3.20 -10.63
N HIS A 162 -8.98 -3.20 -10.45
CA HIS A 162 -8.29 -3.94 -9.39
C HIS A 162 -8.00 -3.09 -8.15
N ASP A 163 -8.46 -1.83 -8.14
CA ASP A 163 -8.20 -0.91 -7.03
C ASP A 163 -8.98 -1.28 -5.77
N GLN A 164 -8.45 -0.87 -4.62
CA GLN A 164 -9.13 -1.10 -3.35
C GLN A 164 -10.42 -0.26 -3.27
N PRO A 165 -11.52 -0.79 -2.69
CA PRO A 165 -12.78 -0.05 -2.62
C PRO A 165 -12.75 1.20 -1.71
N PHE A 166 -11.92 1.19 -0.67
CA PHE A 166 -11.69 2.29 0.27
C PHE A 166 -10.36 2.07 1.02
N GLN A 167 -9.98 2.94 1.96
CA GLN A 167 -8.71 2.81 2.71
C GLN A 167 -8.71 1.59 3.65
N GLY A 168 -7.55 0.99 3.91
CA GLY A 168 -7.41 -0.14 4.82
C GLY A 168 -7.84 -1.48 4.23
N HIS A 169 -7.06 -1.98 3.27
CA HIS A 169 -7.19 -3.32 2.68
C HIS A 169 -5.83 -4.01 2.63
N TYR A 170 -5.83 -5.32 2.38
CA TYR A 170 -4.62 -6.09 2.13
C TYR A 170 -4.81 -7.15 1.05
N TRP A 171 -3.72 -7.53 0.40
CA TRP A 171 -3.63 -8.74 -0.41
C TRP A 171 -2.38 -9.53 0.00
N CYS A 172 -2.35 -10.81 -0.38
CA CYS A 172 -1.28 -11.72 0.03
C CYS A 172 -0.65 -12.40 -1.19
N TYR A 173 0.68 -12.53 -1.18
CA TYR A 173 1.48 -13.22 -2.18
C TYR A 173 2.23 -14.40 -1.56
N SER A 174 2.26 -15.54 -2.25
CA SER A 174 3.07 -16.71 -1.86
C SER A 174 4.37 -16.71 -2.65
N SER A 175 5.50 -16.63 -1.94
CA SER A 175 6.82 -16.70 -2.58
C SER A 175 7.13 -18.08 -3.14
N GLU A 176 6.53 -19.12 -2.55
CA GLU A 176 6.70 -20.53 -2.94
C GLU A 176 5.90 -20.86 -4.21
N ASP A 177 4.63 -20.45 -4.25
CA ASP A 177 3.77 -20.65 -5.42
C ASP A 177 4.04 -19.60 -6.52
N ASN A 178 4.83 -18.58 -6.21
CA ASN A 178 5.09 -17.42 -7.05
C ASN A 178 3.78 -16.76 -7.56
N ALA A 179 2.78 -16.66 -6.70
CA ALA A 179 1.42 -16.25 -7.07
C ALA A 179 0.74 -15.38 -6.00
N VAL A 180 -0.16 -14.50 -6.45
CA VAL A 180 -1.10 -13.78 -5.58
C VAL A 180 -2.15 -14.77 -5.08
N LEU A 181 -2.29 -14.88 -3.75
CA LEU A 181 -3.23 -15.81 -3.10
C LEU A 181 -4.67 -15.30 -3.11
N HIS A 182 -4.84 -13.98 -2.96
CA HIS A 182 -6.11 -13.30 -3.11
C HIS A 182 -5.88 -11.80 -3.36
N HIS A 183 -6.87 -11.15 -3.98
CA HIS A 183 -6.88 -9.70 -4.17
C HIS A 183 -7.25 -8.97 -2.86
N TRP A 184 -7.54 -7.68 -2.94
CA TRP A 184 -7.90 -6.83 -1.79
C TRP A 184 -9.01 -7.43 -0.92
N LYS A 185 -8.71 -7.57 0.37
CA LYS A 185 -9.66 -7.84 1.45
C LYS A 185 -9.57 -6.72 2.49
N PRO A 186 -10.67 -6.34 3.14
CA PRO A 186 -10.61 -5.31 4.18
C PRO A 186 -9.77 -5.81 5.37
N ILE A 187 -8.98 -4.93 5.98
CA ILE A 187 -8.18 -5.28 7.18
C ILE A 187 -9.08 -5.46 8.42
N ALA A 188 -10.24 -4.81 8.40
CA ALA A 188 -11.31 -4.88 9.39
C ALA A 188 -12.62 -4.41 8.74
N PRO A 189 -13.80 -4.76 9.30
CA PRO A 189 -15.07 -4.15 8.91
C PRO A 189 -14.97 -2.63 8.85
N ARG A 190 -15.73 -2.03 7.93
CA ARG A 190 -15.75 -0.59 7.73
C ARG A 190 -16.47 0.12 8.86
#